data_AF-I0YQF3-F1
#
_entry.id   AF-I0YQF3-F1
#
_cell.length_a   1.000
_cell.length_b   1.000
_cell.length_c   1.000
_cell.angle_alpha   90.00
_cell.angle_beta   90.00
_cell.angle_gamma   90.00
#
_symmetry.space_group_name_H-M   'P 1'
#
loop_
_entity.id
_entity.type
_entity.pdbx_description
1 polymer ?
#
loop_
_entity_poly.entity_id
_entity_poly.type
_entity_poly.pdbx_seq_one_letter_code
_entity_poly.pdbx_strand_id
1 'polypeptide(L)'
;MTIKAFLGTYGTPSKVLEAPDEELESFIDPLGLQETRIKAVKQMSQAFFEKEWEDPVEFYGCGKFTSDSWRIFCRGVKASKGVEDATLLRYLRWLNTGSLKDPKPARPRMPNAYAA
;
A
#
# COMPACT_ATOMS: atom_id res chain seq x y z
N MET A 1 15.21 12.43 2.18
CA MET A 1 15.66 11.02 2.06
C MET A 1 14.58 10.20 1.36
N THR A 2 14.89 9.15 0.59
CA THR A 2 13.88 8.44 -0.25
C THR A 2 13.77 6.95 0.11
N ILE A 3 12.61 6.34 -0.18
CA ILE A 3 12.40 4.88 -0.04
C ILE A 3 13.46 4.04 -0.78
N LYS A 4 14.00 4.56 -1.89
CA LYS A 4 15.08 3.92 -2.66
C LYS A 4 16.36 3.79 -1.84
N ALA A 5 16.73 4.82 -1.08
CA ALA A 5 17.92 4.77 -0.23
C ALA A 5 17.73 3.76 0.90
N PHE A 6 16.56 3.78 1.55
CA PHE A 6 16.22 2.82 2.61
C PHE A 6 16.34 1.37 2.12
N LEU A 7 15.71 1.04 0.99
CA LEU A 7 15.75 -0.33 0.43
C LEU A 7 17.15 -0.70 -0.14
N GLY A 8 17.98 0.28 -0.49
CA GLY A 8 19.37 0.04 -0.88
C GLY A 8 20.23 -0.41 0.30
N THR A 9 20.02 0.18 1.48
CA THR A 9 20.72 -0.20 2.71
C THR A 9 20.11 -1.46 3.33
N TYR A 10 18.79 -1.46 3.54
CA TYR A 10 18.02 -2.50 4.22
C TYR A 10 17.14 -3.29 3.23
N GLY A 11 17.79 -3.93 2.26
CA GLY A 11 17.10 -4.65 1.17
C GLY A 11 16.44 -5.98 1.57
N THR A 12 16.60 -6.44 2.81
CA THR A 12 15.97 -7.66 3.33
C THR A 12 15.41 -7.42 4.73
N PRO A 13 14.37 -8.16 5.15
CA PRO A 13 13.85 -8.08 6.52
C PRO A 13 14.93 -8.35 7.58
N SER A 14 15.85 -9.29 7.35
CA SER A 14 16.96 -9.57 8.29
C SER A 14 17.84 -8.34 8.53
N LYS A 15 18.19 -7.61 7.46
CA LYS A 15 18.99 -6.38 7.58
C LYS A 15 18.29 -5.29 8.39
N VAL A 16 16.96 -5.22 8.34
CA VAL A 16 16.19 -4.30 9.18
C VAL A 16 16.27 -4.71 10.65
N LEU A 17 16.19 -6.01 10.94
CA LEU A 17 16.22 -6.53 12.31
C LEU A 17 17.62 -6.41 12.96
N GLU A 18 18.67 -6.50 12.16
CA GLU A 18 20.06 -6.33 12.58
C GLU A 18 20.48 -4.86 12.74
N ALA A 19 19.67 -3.91 12.24
CA ALA A 19 20.00 -2.50 12.24
C ALA A 19 19.77 -1.83 13.61
N PRO A 20 20.68 -0.94 14.05
CA PRO A 20 20.45 -0.08 15.21
C PRO A 20 19.21 0.82 15.00
N ASP A 21 18.45 1.06 16.08
CA ASP A 21 17.25 1.90 16.05
C ASP A 21 17.60 3.33 15.61
N GLU A 22 18.73 3.86 16.07
CA GLU A 22 19.19 5.22 15.74
C GLU A 22 19.48 5.38 14.23
N GLU A 23 20.00 4.33 13.60
CA GLU A 23 20.22 4.33 12.16
C GLU A 23 18.90 4.30 11.41
N LEU A 24 17.95 3.45 11.82
CA LEU A 24 16.61 3.41 11.21
C LEU A 24 15.84 4.73 11.42
N GLU A 25 15.99 5.36 12.59
CA GLU A 25 15.44 6.68 12.91
C GLU A 25 15.92 7.72 11.91
N SER A 26 17.22 7.77 11.61
CA SER A 26 17.76 8.74 10.64
C SER A 26 17.11 8.63 9.25
N PHE A 27 16.67 7.43 8.84
CA PHE A 27 15.95 7.23 7.58
C PHE A 27 14.49 7.68 7.63
N ILE A 28 13.86 7.55 8.81
CA ILE A 28 12.42 7.71 8.99
C ILE A 28 12.05 9.11 9.47
N ASP A 29 12.92 9.77 10.24
CA ASP A 29 12.74 11.12 10.78
C ASP A 29 12.14 12.13 9.78
N PRO A 30 12.67 12.26 8.53
CA PRO A 30 12.12 13.23 7.57
C PRO A 30 10.70 12.91 7.06
N LEU A 31 10.14 11.73 7.36
CA LEU A 31 8.81 11.29 6.93
C LEU A 31 7.73 11.50 8.00
N GLY A 32 8.14 11.84 9.23
CA GLY A 32 7.26 11.93 10.40
C GLY A 32 6.69 10.60 10.87
N LEU A 33 6.03 10.61 12.04
CA LEU A 33 5.50 9.41 12.72
C LEU A 33 6.59 8.36 13.02
N GLN A 34 7.79 8.81 13.38
CA GLN A 34 8.98 7.97 13.47
C GLN A 34 8.79 6.73 14.35
N GLU A 35 8.35 6.90 15.60
CA GLU A 35 8.15 5.81 16.55
C GLU A 35 7.22 4.73 15.99
N THR A 36 6.11 5.15 15.36
CA THR A 36 5.13 4.23 14.79
C THR A 36 5.68 3.51 13.56
N ARG A 37 6.42 4.22 12.69
CA ARG A 37 7.00 3.65 11.46
C ARG A 37 8.14 2.70 11.76
N ILE A 38 9.03 3.02 12.71
CA ILE A 38 10.14 2.13 13.11
C ILE A 38 9.58 0.86 13.71
N LYS A 39 8.64 1.00 14.66
CA LYS A 39 7.93 -0.14 15.25
C LYS A 39 7.29 -1.00 14.17
N ALA A 40 6.60 -0.38 13.20
CA ALA A 40 5.95 -1.12 12.13
C ALA A 40 6.93 -1.87 11.23
N VAL A 41 8.01 -1.22 10.80
CA VAL A 41 9.01 -1.83 9.92
C VAL A 41 9.73 -2.99 10.61
N LYS A 42 10.07 -2.85 11.90
CA LYS A 42 10.67 -3.95 12.68
C LYS A 42 9.70 -5.10 12.92
N GLN A 43 8.48 -4.82 13.38
CA GLN A 43 7.49 -5.87 13.66
C GLN A 43 7.06 -6.62 12.40
N MET A 44 6.88 -5.91 11.28
CA MET A 44 6.63 -6.53 9.98
C MET A 44 7.80 -7.42 9.55
N SER A 45 9.04 -6.95 9.74
CA SER A 45 10.24 -7.73 9.38
C SER A 45 10.39 -9.00 10.22
N GLN A 46 10.05 -8.93 11.51
CA GLN A 46 10.04 -10.09 12.40
C GLN A 46 8.93 -11.08 12.02
N ALA A 47 7.71 -10.58 11.85
CA ALA A 47 6.54 -11.39 11.52
C ALA A 47 6.69 -12.11 10.17
N PHE A 48 7.46 -11.54 9.25
CA PHE A 48 7.76 -12.17 7.96
C PHE A 48 8.47 -13.54 8.12
N PHE A 49 9.27 -13.73 9.18
CA PHE A 49 9.99 -14.98 9.43
C PHE A 49 9.28 -15.92 10.41
N GLU A 50 8.61 -15.38 11.43
CA GLU A 50 8.08 -16.18 12.54
C GLU A 50 6.73 -16.82 12.26
N LYS A 51 5.95 -16.24 11.35
CA LYS A 51 4.56 -16.60 11.14
C LYS A 51 4.39 -17.18 9.74
N GLU A 52 3.68 -18.29 9.63
CA GLU A 52 3.05 -18.65 8.36
C GLU A 52 1.90 -17.69 8.12
N TRP A 53 1.96 -16.92 7.04
CA TRP A 53 0.98 -15.89 6.72
C TRP A 53 0.48 -16.10 5.29
N GLU A 54 -0.80 -15.78 5.07
CA GLU A 54 -1.43 -15.88 3.76
C GLU A 54 -1.67 -14.51 3.13
N ASP A 55 -1.81 -13.47 3.96
CA ASP A 55 -2.08 -12.11 3.51
C ASP A 55 -1.33 -11.08 4.39
N PRO A 56 -0.74 -10.02 3.81
CA PRO A 56 0.03 -9.07 4.60
C PRO A 56 -0.83 -8.25 5.56
N VAL A 57 -2.17 -8.27 5.48
CA VAL A 57 -3.04 -7.65 6.50
C VAL A 57 -2.79 -8.20 7.90
N GLU A 58 -2.19 -9.37 8.00
CA GLU A 58 -1.80 -10.02 9.25
C GLU A 58 -0.60 -9.35 9.93
N PHE A 59 0.14 -8.50 9.23
CA PHE A 59 1.29 -7.80 9.77
C PHE A 59 0.90 -6.48 10.44
N TYR A 60 1.63 -6.12 11.48
CA TYR A 60 1.45 -4.83 12.14
C TYR A 60 1.66 -3.67 11.16
N GLY A 61 0.72 -2.72 11.15
CA GLY A 61 0.77 -1.55 10.28
C GLY A 61 0.35 -1.82 8.82
N CYS A 62 -0.03 -3.06 8.48
CA CYS A 62 -0.51 -3.41 7.14
C CYS A 62 -2.04 -3.53 7.15
N GLY A 63 -2.70 -2.56 6.51
CA GLY A 63 -4.16 -2.53 6.39
C GLY A 63 -4.66 -3.03 5.04
N LYS A 64 -5.95 -2.76 4.78
CA LYS A 64 -6.63 -3.11 3.53
C LYS A 64 -5.89 -2.65 2.28
N PHE A 65 -5.36 -1.42 2.27
CA PHE A 65 -4.57 -0.91 1.16
C PHE A 65 -3.36 -1.79 0.84
N THR A 66 -2.64 -2.26 1.87
CA THR A 66 -1.47 -3.13 1.71
C THR A 66 -1.88 -4.51 1.18
N SER A 67 -2.96 -5.08 1.72
CA SER A 67 -3.53 -6.35 1.25
C SER A 67 -3.94 -6.29 -0.22
N ASP A 68 -4.71 -5.27 -0.61
CA ASP A 68 -5.13 -5.06 -1.99
C ASP A 68 -3.91 -4.86 -2.91
N SER A 69 -2.92 -4.07 -2.49
CA SER A 69 -1.67 -3.86 -3.24
C SER A 69 -0.93 -5.18 -3.47
N TRP A 70 -0.75 -5.99 -2.43
CA TRP A 70 -0.07 -7.28 -2.54
C TRP A 70 -0.83 -8.26 -3.44
N ARG A 71 -2.15 -8.32 -3.33
CA ARG A 71 -2.99 -9.15 -4.21
C ARG A 71 -2.86 -8.73 -5.67
N ILE A 72 -2.86 -7.44 -5.95
CA ILE A 72 -2.75 -6.90 -7.31
C ILE A 72 -1.35 -7.14 -7.89
N PHE A 73 -0.30 -6.71 -7.17
CA PHE A 73 1.06 -6.66 -7.72
C PHE A 73 1.86 -7.94 -7.52
N CYS A 74 1.67 -8.64 -6.40
CA CYS A 74 2.43 -9.86 -6.08
C CYS A 74 1.67 -11.15 -6.43
N ARG A 75 0.32 -11.12 -6.40
CA ARG A 75 -0.52 -12.29 -6.73
C ARG A 75 -1.23 -12.20 -8.09
N GLY A 76 -1.14 -11.05 -8.77
CA GLY A 76 -1.68 -10.87 -10.12
C GLY A 76 -3.20 -10.75 -10.20
N VAL A 77 -3.88 -10.39 -9.10
CA VAL A 77 -5.33 -10.17 -9.08
C VAL A 77 -5.68 -8.90 -9.87
N LYS A 78 -6.59 -9.03 -10.85
CA LYS A 78 -7.01 -7.92 -11.72
C LYS A 78 -8.43 -7.40 -11.44
N ALA A 79 -9.10 -8.01 -10.47
CA ALA A 79 -10.46 -7.63 -10.08
C ALA A 79 -10.44 -6.35 -9.26
N SER A 80 -11.26 -5.37 -9.64
CA SER A 80 -11.49 -4.14 -8.85
C SER A 80 -12.53 -4.31 -7.75
N LYS A 81 -13.26 -5.44 -7.73
CA LYS A 81 -14.30 -5.69 -6.74
C LYS A 81 -13.69 -5.73 -5.35
N GLY A 82 -14.18 -4.85 -4.48
CA GLY A 82 -13.74 -4.78 -3.09
C GLY A 82 -12.45 -3.96 -2.88
N VAL A 83 -11.82 -3.40 -3.91
CA VAL A 83 -10.70 -2.45 -3.74
C VAL A 83 -11.27 -1.06 -3.45
N GLU A 84 -10.76 -0.39 -2.42
CA GLU A 84 -11.26 0.92 -1.97
C GLU A 84 -10.34 2.07 -2.34
N ASP A 85 -9.03 1.82 -2.46
CA ASP A 85 -8.07 2.87 -2.77
C ASP A 85 -8.22 3.38 -4.21
N ALA A 86 -8.34 4.71 -4.34
CA ALA A 86 -8.57 5.37 -5.62
C ALA A 86 -7.39 5.16 -6.61
N THR A 87 -6.15 5.08 -6.10
CA THR A 87 -4.97 4.88 -6.93
C THR A 87 -4.89 3.45 -7.46
N LEU A 88 -5.18 2.46 -6.61
CA LEU A 88 -5.28 1.06 -7.02
C LEU A 88 -6.43 0.84 -8.02
N LEU A 89 -7.59 1.45 -7.79
CA LEU A 89 -8.71 1.41 -8.74
C LEU A 89 -8.36 2.04 -10.09
N ARG A 90 -7.60 3.15 -10.09
CA ARG A 90 -7.10 3.79 -11.31
C ARG A 90 -6.12 2.88 -12.04
N TYR A 91 -5.20 2.23 -11.33
CA TYR A 91 -4.28 1.24 -11.92
C TYR A 91 -5.04 0.07 -12.54
N LEU A 92 -5.99 -0.53 -11.83
CA LEU A 92 -6.79 -1.64 -12.32
C LEU A 92 -7.65 -1.25 -13.53
N ARG A 93 -8.22 -0.04 -13.54
CA ARG A 93 -8.91 0.49 -14.73
C ARG A 93 -7.97 0.58 -15.91
N TRP A 94 -6.78 1.15 -15.73
CA TRP A 94 -5.78 1.22 -16.78
C TRP A 94 -5.38 -0.17 -17.27
N LEU A 95 -5.15 -1.12 -16.36
CA LEU A 95 -4.79 -2.49 -16.70
C LEU A 95 -5.88 -3.17 -17.56
N ASN A 96 -7.15 -2.88 -17.29
CA ASN A 96 -8.27 -3.47 -18.01
C ASN A 96 -8.67 -2.74 -19.30
N THR A 97 -8.32 -1.46 -19.45
CA THR A 97 -8.79 -0.61 -20.57
C THR A 97 -7.68 -0.05 -21.44
N GLY A 98 -6.42 -0.12 -21.00
CA GLY A 98 -5.27 0.54 -21.62
C GLY A 98 -5.24 2.07 -21.48
N SER A 99 -6.22 2.68 -20.79
CA SER A 99 -6.38 4.14 -20.72
C SER A 99 -6.11 4.68 -19.30
N LEU A 100 -5.28 5.71 -19.21
CA LEU A 100 -5.05 6.48 -17.99
C LEU A 100 -6.07 7.62 -17.79
N LYS A 101 -6.97 7.84 -18.76
CA LYS A 101 -7.98 8.89 -18.67
C LYS A 101 -9.02 8.52 -17.61
N ASP A 102 -9.29 9.45 -16.71
CA ASP A 102 -10.39 9.28 -15.77
C ASP A 102 -11.73 9.25 -16.52
N PRO A 103 -12.69 8.43 -16.06
CA PRO A 103 -14.05 8.46 -16.57
C PRO A 103 -14.57 9.88 -16.44
N LYS A 104 -15.21 10.38 -17.50
CA LYS A 104 -15.99 11.61 -17.36
C LYS A 104 -16.97 11.40 -16.21
N PRO A 105 -17.07 12.35 -15.26
CA PRO A 105 -18.06 12.24 -14.20
C PRO A 105 -19.42 12.01 -14.83
N ALA A 106 -20.19 11.08 -14.27
CA ALA A 106 -21.56 10.85 -14.71
C ALA A 106 -22.30 12.19 -14.60
N ARG A 107 -22.92 12.64 -15.71
CA ARG A 107 -23.76 13.83 -15.65
C ARG A 107 -24.82 13.62 -14.57
N PRO A 108 -25.02 14.57 -13.63
CA PRO A 108 -26.12 14.48 -12.69
C PRO A 108 -27.40 14.25 -13.49
N ARG A 109 -28.16 13.20 -13.14
CA ARG A 109 -29.52 13.08 -13.65
C ARG A 109 -30.29 14.25 -13.07
N MET A 110 -30.60 15.26 -13.90
CA MET A 110 -31.52 16.30 -13.48
C MET A 110 -32.87 15.65 -13.16
N PRO A 111 -33.51 16.00 -12.04
CA PRO A 111 -34.89 15.61 -11.79
C PRO A 111 -35.75 16.02 -13.00
N ASN A 112 -36.59 15.11 -13.48
CA ASN A 112 -37.52 15.42 -14.56
C ASN A 112 -38.46 16.53 -14.09
N ALA A 113 -38.32 17.73 -14.67
CA ALA A 113 -39.16 18.89 -14.36
C ALA A 113 -40.63 18.72 -14.81
N TYR A 114 -40.96 17.60 -15.46
CA TYR A 114 -42.31 17.23 -15.92
C TYR A 114 -42.90 16.02 -15.19
N ALA A 115 -42.36 15.64 -14.02
CA ALA A 115 -43.02 14.67 -13.15
C ALA A 115 -44.00 15.40 -12.21
N ALA A 116 -45.12 15.88 -12.76
CA ALA A 116 -46.29 16.36 -12.03
C ALA A 116 -47.54 15.71 -12.64
#